data_AF-A0A956US65-F1
#
_entry.id   AF-A0A956US65-F1
#
_cell.length_a   1.000
_cell.length_b   1.000
_cell.length_c   1.000
_cell.angle_alpha   90.00
_cell.angle_beta   90.00
_cell.angle_gamma   90.00
#
_symmetry.space_group_name_H-M   'P 1'
#
loop_
_entity.id
_entity.type
_entity.pdbx_description
1 polymer ?
#
loop_
_entity_poly.entity_id
_entity_poly.type
_entity_poly.pdbx_seq_one_letter_code
_entity_poly.pdbx_strand_id
1 'polypeptide(L)'
;MRAICVTLAAVFCMAFIACGGNGTATRATTTAAAPAATEVAAAKTTESPTASGDNTTVAPATPTAIVLNPSIADALSCRVPPVRPATGPGSGAFQRYDLTAFPLAACNDGSPAVLYFRPYAGDTNRDKWLIVLNGGGGCDTGEECAKRWCGVDTNFNADNMSTANASNGVGGGGILAREAGNPFADYNQVEVRYCTSDAWAGRGMAVTTTAMDPKTGATVTYQIHFAGAHVYEAVMATLRQDGVPALVYRRDNMAMPDLDDAAEVVFAGGSAGGAGVINNLDRLADMLREGSNKPVVRGFVEAIVGPDRSLLGYDSATFCKENELCSYEVLYKGIYARQTAEGGQRSWTDDSCIEWHRANEPGTEWQCYDPNHLLANHITTPYFVRTSLTDQLLSSNFIDAGFTTATGQPLTILEYGRATAAFVNGLQSAVERGHEHEVVAVLPGVFAPSCSTHYTLLQSDLVNGVSISVAGGPAYTLFDAWNHWVTGTGPSVIVTSAPRTDVCPGER
;
A
#
# COMPACT_ATOMS: atom_id res chain seq x y z
N MET A 1 6.26 -2.07 -35.95
CA MET A 1 5.76 -2.11 -34.56
C MET A 1 4.85 -0.91 -34.36
N ARG A 2 3.54 -1.14 -34.28
CA ARG A 2 2.55 -0.10 -33.98
C ARG A 2 2.55 0.10 -32.47
N ALA A 3 2.68 1.35 -32.02
CA ALA A 3 2.39 1.72 -30.64
C ALA A 3 0.89 1.49 -30.41
N ILE A 4 0.56 0.54 -29.54
CA ILE A 4 -0.80 0.16 -29.16
C ILE A 4 -1.13 0.94 -27.89
N CYS A 5 -2.14 1.81 -27.99
CA CYS A 5 -2.66 2.62 -26.91
C CYS A 5 -4.02 2.02 -26.48
N VAL A 6 -4.21 1.79 -25.17
CA VAL A 6 -5.46 1.40 -24.46
C VAL A 6 -5.84 -0.11 -24.57
N THR A 7 -6.22 -0.87 -23.53
CA THR A 7 -6.58 -0.66 -22.10
C THR A 7 -5.83 -1.68 -21.22
N LEU A 8 -5.01 -1.22 -20.26
CA LEU A 8 -4.29 -2.05 -19.28
C LEU A 8 -4.83 -1.89 -17.85
N ALA A 9 -6.06 -1.42 -17.74
CA ALA A 9 -6.75 -1.03 -16.51
C ALA A 9 -6.82 -2.12 -15.42
N ALA A 10 -6.61 -3.39 -15.79
CA ALA A 10 -6.74 -4.51 -14.87
C ALA A 10 -5.39 -4.86 -14.18
N VAL A 11 -4.25 -4.69 -14.85
CA VAL A 11 -2.97 -5.32 -14.45
C VAL A 11 -2.36 -4.72 -13.16
N PHE A 12 -2.44 -3.41 -12.97
CA PHE A 12 -1.94 -2.77 -11.75
C PHE A 12 -2.87 -3.01 -10.55
N CYS A 13 -4.19 -3.10 -10.80
CA CYS A 13 -5.16 -3.33 -9.73
C CYS A 13 -4.96 -4.67 -9.01
N MET A 14 -4.32 -5.62 -9.69
CA MET A 14 -4.02 -6.98 -9.20
C MET A 14 -2.66 -7.09 -8.50
N ALA A 15 -1.72 -6.23 -8.89
CA ALA A 15 -0.32 -6.27 -8.45
C ALA A 15 -0.13 -5.69 -7.06
N PHE A 16 -0.83 -4.59 -6.74
CA PHE A 16 -0.58 -3.87 -5.48
C PHE A 16 -1.82 -3.27 -4.81
N ILE A 17 -2.89 -2.88 -5.53
CA ILE A 17 -4.02 -2.19 -4.91
C ILE A 17 -5.27 -2.23 -5.78
N ALA A 18 -6.46 -2.43 -5.20
CA ALA A 18 -7.72 -2.41 -5.93
C ALA A 18 -7.97 -1.13 -6.75
N CYS A 19 -8.53 -1.29 -7.96
CA CYS A 19 -9.20 -0.24 -8.71
C CYS A 19 -10.40 -0.87 -9.42
N GLY A 20 -11.56 -0.84 -8.77
CA GLY A 20 -12.79 -1.40 -9.35
C GLY A 20 -13.29 -0.54 -10.50
N GLY A 21 -13.95 -1.12 -11.50
CA GLY A 21 -14.69 -0.40 -12.52
C GLY A 21 -16.04 -1.07 -12.77
N ASN A 22 -17.13 -0.30 -12.86
CA ASN A 22 -18.45 -0.81 -13.22
C ASN A 22 -18.52 -0.98 -14.75
N GLY A 23 -18.30 -2.20 -15.24
CA GLY A 23 -18.27 -2.48 -16.68
C GLY A 23 -19.63 -2.31 -17.36
N THR A 24 -19.76 -1.30 -18.21
CA THR A 24 -20.53 -1.40 -19.46
C THR A 24 -19.69 -0.89 -20.62
N ALA A 25 -19.10 -1.81 -21.38
CA ALA A 25 -18.28 -1.48 -22.54
C ALA A 25 -19.15 -0.95 -23.68
N THR A 26 -18.96 0.31 -24.09
CA THR A 26 -19.46 0.83 -25.38
C THR A 26 -18.28 1.10 -26.32
N ARG A 27 -18.34 0.45 -27.49
CA ARG A 27 -17.29 0.42 -28.52
C ARG A 27 -17.34 1.71 -29.35
N ALA A 28 -16.32 2.56 -29.28
CA ALA A 28 -16.15 3.69 -30.19
C ALA A 28 -15.00 3.41 -31.17
N THR A 29 -15.33 3.28 -32.46
CA THR A 29 -14.38 3.20 -33.57
C THR A 29 -13.93 4.58 -33.99
N THR A 30 -12.64 4.89 -33.96
CA THR A 30 -12.08 5.98 -34.77
C THR A 30 -10.71 5.60 -35.37
N THR A 31 -10.57 5.89 -36.66
CA THR A 31 -9.38 5.70 -37.49
C THR A 31 -8.53 6.96 -37.49
N ALA A 32 -7.24 6.86 -37.14
CA ALA A 32 -6.25 7.91 -37.38
C ALA A 32 -4.91 7.32 -37.82
N ALA A 33 -4.32 7.91 -38.87
CA ALA A 33 -3.10 7.48 -39.53
C ALA A 33 -1.84 8.01 -38.82
N ALA A 34 -0.78 7.20 -38.82
CA ALA A 34 0.52 7.49 -38.20
C ALA A 34 1.51 8.15 -39.18
N PRO A 35 2.42 9.04 -38.73
CA PRO A 35 3.62 9.39 -39.48
C PRO A 35 4.80 8.46 -39.13
N ALA A 36 5.72 8.33 -40.09
CA ALA A 36 6.82 7.37 -40.10
C ALA A 36 7.97 7.73 -39.13
N ALA A 37 8.51 6.70 -38.48
CA ALA A 37 9.73 6.77 -37.67
C ALA A 37 10.98 6.69 -38.56
N THR A 38 12.00 7.48 -38.24
CA THR A 38 13.34 7.40 -38.83
C THR A 38 14.29 6.79 -37.81
N GLU A 39 15.03 5.75 -38.21
CA GLU A 39 16.06 5.07 -37.41
C GLU A 39 17.24 6.02 -37.11
N VAL A 40 17.73 5.98 -35.86
CA VAL A 40 19.07 6.49 -35.54
C VAL A 40 19.86 5.38 -34.86
N ALA A 41 20.98 5.04 -35.49
CA ALA A 41 21.88 3.96 -35.15
C ALA A 41 22.63 4.20 -33.83
N ALA A 42 22.79 3.12 -33.05
CA ALA A 42 23.59 3.09 -31.83
C ALA A 42 25.09 3.21 -32.14
N ALA A 43 25.75 4.18 -31.51
CA ALA A 43 27.20 4.26 -31.44
C ALA A 43 27.68 3.78 -30.06
N LYS A 44 28.44 2.68 -30.05
CA LYS A 44 29.20 2.19 -28.89
C LYS A 44 30.28 3.21 -28.54
N THR A 45 30.36 3.61 -27.27
CA THR A 45 31.60 4.10 -26.67
C THR A 45 31.88 3.30 -25.40
N THR A 46 33.11 2.84 -25.33
CA THR A 46 33.70 2.05 -24.26
C THR A 46 34.68 2.98 -23.57
N GLU A 47 34.52 3.24 -22.28
CA GLU A 47 35.60 3.78 -21.45
C GLU A 47 35.32 3.52 -19.96
N SER A 48 36.29 2.88 -19.30
CA SER A 48 36.36 2.71 -17.85
C SER A 48 36.84 4.00 -17.18
N PRO A 49 36.35 4.39 -16.00
CA PRO A 49 36.90 5.53 -15.30
C PRO A 49 38.08 5.10 -14.42
N THR A 50 39.26 5.63 -14.72
CA THR A 50 40.39 5.69 -13.78
C THR A 50 40.16 6.80 -12.76
N ALA A 51 40.43 6.48 -11.50
CA ALA A 51 40.34 7.39 -10.36
C ALA A 51 41.34 8.56 -10.46
N SER A 52 40.84 9.79 -10.24
CA SER A 52 41.63 10.93 -9.79
C SER A 52 40.76 11.76 -8.85
N GLY A 53 41.23 11.96 -7.63
CA GLY A 53 40.51 12.65 -6.58
C GLY A 53 40.37 14.14 -6.83
N ASP A 54 39.17 14.64 -6.55
CA ASP A 54 38.95 16.01 -6.12
C ASP A 54 37.87 15.96 -5.03
N ASN A 55 38.30 16.18 -3.78
CA ASN A 55 37.46 16.06 -2.59
C ASN A 55 36.88 17.43 -2.25
N THR A 56 35.87 17.84 -3.02
CA THR A 56 34.95 18.91 -2.62
C THR A 56 33.60 18.28 -2.34
N THR A 57 33.34 18.01 -1.06
CA THR A 57 32.03 17.64 -0.54
C THR A 57 31.08 18.82 -0.68
N VAL A 58 30.44 18.93 -1.86
CA VAL A 58 29.26 19.75 -2.03
C VAL A 58 28.17 19.11 -1.17
N ALA A 59 27.75 19.78 -0.10
CA ALA A 59 26.59 19.35 0.68
C ALA A 59 25.41 19.14 -0.28
N PRO A 60 24.70 18.00 -0.22
CA PRO A 60 23.58 17.76 -1.13
C PRO A 60 22.58 18.91 -0.97
N ALA A 61 22.20 19.52 -2.10
CA ALA A 61 21.22 20.59 -2.10
C ALA A 61 19.93 20.08 -1.47
N THR A 62 19.37 20.83 -0.51
CA THR A 62 18.08 20.51 0.09
C THR A 62 17.03 20.44 -1.05
N PRO A 63 16.31 19.32 -1.20
CA PRO A 63 15.31 19.19 -2.24
C PRO A 63 14.30 20.34 -2.15
N THR A 64 14.06 21.04 -3.26
CA THR A 64 13.03 22.09 -3.33
C THR A 64 11.71 21.47 -3.80
N ALA A 65 10.58 22.02 -3.35
CA ALA A 65 9.26 21.58 -3.79
C ALA A 65 9.15 21.67 -5.32
N ILE A 66 8.68 20.58 -5.94
CA ILE A 66 8.50 20.51 -7.39
C ILE A 66 7.10 21.02 -7.71
N VAL A 67 7.02 22.06 -8.55
CA VAL A 67 5.75 22.63 -8.98
C VAL A 67 5.28 21.92 -10.24
N LEU A 68 4.11 21.26 -10.18
CA LEU A 68 3.48 20.61 -11.32
C LEU A 68 2.92 21.65 -12.30
N ASN A 69 3.10 21.44 -13.61
CA ASN A 69 2.57 22.35 -14.63
C ASN A 69 2.24 21.67 -15.97
N PRO A 70 0.95 21.50 -16.33
CA PRO A 70 -0.20 21.61 -15.44
C PRO A 70 -0.24 20.42 -14.46
N SER A 71 -0.78 20.63 -13.26
CA SER A 71 -1.11 19.51 -12.36
C SER A 71 -2.32 18.72 -12.89
N ILE A 72 -2.57 17.54 -12.34
CA ILE A 72 -3.82 16.78 -12.60
C ILE A 72 -5.07 17.61 -12.25
N ALA A 73 -5.00 18.43 -11.21
CA ALA A 73 -6.09 19.31 -10.79
C ALA A 73 -6.35 20.46 -11.78
N ASP A 74 -5.30 20.98 -12.43
CA ASP A 74 -5.41 22.06 -13.41
C ASP A 74 -5.89 21.56 -14.77
N ALA A 75 -5.46 20.36 -15.16
CA ALA A 75 -5.69 19.82 -16.49
C ALA A 75 -7.08 19.20 -16.68
N LEU A 76 -7.64 18.56 -15.64
CA LEU A 76 -8.93 17.87 -15.73
C LEU A 76 -10.10 18.79 -15.39
N SER A 77 -11.20 18.67 -16.15
CA SER A 77 -12.39 19.50 -15.97
C SER A 77 -13.23 19.10 -14.76
N CYS A 78 -13.03 17.89 -14.23
CA CYS A 78 -13.73 17.40 -13.05
C CYS A 78 -13.18 18.13 -11.82
N ARG A 79 -13.87 19.20 -11.42
CA ARG A 79 -13.52 19.92 -10.20
C ARG A 79 -13.85 19.04 -8.99
N VAL A 80 -12.82 18.75 -8.20
CA VAL A 80 -12.97 18.24 -6.83
C VAL A 80 -13.95 19.18 -6.10
N PRO A 81 -14.87 18.67 -5.25
CA PRO A 81 -15.79 19.52 -4.51
C PRO A 81 -15.05 20.71 -3.88
N PRO A 82 -15.64 21.92 -3.91
CA PRO A 82 -14.96 23.12 -3.49
C PRO A 82 -14.41 22.96 -2.07
N VAL A 83 -13.14 23.34 -1.90
CA VAL A 83 -12.42 23.42 -0.63
C VAL A 83 -13.34 24.08 0.39
N ARG A 84 -13.89 23.30 1.32
CA ARG A 84 -14.42 23.86 2.55
C ARG A 84 -13.20 23.98 3.46
N PRO A 85 -12.77 25.21 3.82
CA PRO A 85 -11.78 25.35 4.86
C PRO A 85 -12.25 24.53 6.06
N ALA A 86 -11.38 23.73 6.65
CA ALA A 86 -11.67 23.11 7.93
C ALA A 86 -11.86 24.24 8.95
N THR A 87 -13.11 24.67 9.15
CA THR A 87 -13.44 25.77 10.05
C THR A 87 -13.45 25.25 11.47
N GLY A 88 -12.42 25.61 12.24
CA GLY A 88 -12.33 25.38 13.68
C GLY A 88 -11.13 24.51 14.09
N PRO A 89 -10.73 24.56 15.38
CA PRO A 89 -9.86 23.54 15.94
C PRO A 89 -10.51 22.17 15.69
N GLY A 90 -9.78 21.24 15.07
CA GLY A 90 -10.30 19.91 14.78
C GLY A 90 -10.84 19.30 16.07
N SER A 91 -12.14 19.00 16.10
CA SER A 91 -12.79 18.32 17.23
C SER A 91 -12.53 16.81 17.23
N GLY A 92 -11.66 16.35 16.33
CA GLY A 92 -11.23 14.96 16.22
C GLY A 92 -10.25 14.58 17.32
N ALA A 93 -10.17 13.28 17.61
CA ALA A 93 -9.23 12.78 18.60
C ALA A 93 -7.77 12.92 18.15
N PHE A 94 -7.52 13.03 16.83
CA PHE A 94 -6.19 13.23 16.24
C PHE A 94 -6.02 14.63 15.65
N GLN A 95 -4.82 15.19 15.79
CA GLN A 95 -4.42 16.49 15.25
C GLN A 95 -3.70 16.32 13.91
N ARG A 96 -4.04 17.16 12.92
CA ARG A 96 -3.36 17.24 11.62
C ARG A 96 -1.94 17.84 11.73
N TYR A 97 -1.00 17.27 10.98
CA TYR A 97 0.33 17.83 10.69
C TYR A 97 0.65 17.71 9.20
N ASP A 98 1.07 18.82 8.59
CA ASP A 98 1.45 18.88 7.17
C ASP A 98 2.96 18.71 7.04
N LEU A 99 3.40 17.77 6.21
CA LEU A 99 4.82 17.42 6.01
C LEU A 99 5.60 18.44 5.16
N THR A 100 5.26 19.72 5.27
CA THR A 100 5.83 20.83 4.47
C THR A 100 7.35 21.01 4.64
N ALA A 101 7.93 20.52 5.75
CA ALA A 101 9.37 20.49 5.96
C ALA A 101 10.11 19.53 5.02
N PHE A 102 9.38 18.61 4.37
CA PHE A 102 9.91 17.60 3.46
C PHE A 102 9.30 17.80 2.06
N PRO A 103 9.92 18.61 1.18
CA PRO A 103 9.28 19.04 -0.06
C PRO A 103 8.98 17.94 -1.09
N LEU A 104 9.56 16.75 -0.91
CA LEU A 104 9.25 15.57 -1.73
C LEU A 104 8.07 14.74 -1.19
N ALA A 105 7.65 14.97 0.06
CA ALA A 105 6.47 14.33 0.65
C ALA A 105 5.20 15.04 0.18
N ALA A 106 4.84 14.82 -1.08
CA ALA A 106 3.71 15.45 -1.75
C ALA A 106 2.70 14.43 -2.27
N CYS A 107 1.44 14.83 -2.32
CA CYS A 107 0.35 14.06 -2.91
C CYS A 107 0.40 14.12 -4.44
N ASN A 108 -0.46 13.32 -5.11
CA ASN A 108 -0.52 13.25 -6.57
C ASN A 108 -0.66 14.63 -7.25
N ASP A 109 -1.41 15.55 -6.62
CA ASP A 109 -1.65 16.92 -7.12
C ASP A 109 -0.63 17.98 -6.67
N GLY A 110 0.38 17.59 -5.88
CA GLY A 110 1.39 18.49 -5.34
C GLY A 110 1.05 19.14 -3.99
N SER A 111 -0.14 18.87 -3.43
CA SER A 111 -0.43 19.26 -2.04
C SER A 111 0.49 18.52 -1.05
N PRO A 112 0.88 19.11 0.10
CA PRO A 112 1.75 18.44 1.05
C PRO A 112 1.07 17.22 1.66
N ALA A 113 1.80 16.13 1.83
CA ALA A 113 1.28 14.96 2.52
C ALA A 113 0.98 15.26 4.00
N VAL A 114 0.06 14.49 4.58
CA VAL A 114 -0.51 14.77 5.91
C VAL A 114 -0.48 13.51 6.78
N LEU A 115 -0.05 13.69 8.03
CA LEU A 115 -0.29 12.74 9.10
C LEU A 115 -1.21 13.33 10.16
N TYR A 116 -1.87 12.44 10.90
CA TYR A 116 -2.71 12.73 12.04
C TYR A 116 -2.12 12.04 13.26
N PHE A 117 -2.04 12.73 14.39
CA PHE A 117 -1.39 12.17 15.57
C PHE A 117 -2.12 12.51 16.87
N ARG A 118 -1.90 11.66 17.88
CA ARG A 118 -2.20 11.94 19.28
C ARG A 118 -1.23 11.16 20.18
N PRO A 119 -0.88 11.72 21.35
CA PRO A 119 0.06 11.08 22.26
C PRO A 119 -0.59 9.89 22.95
N TYR A 120 0.27 9.08 23.58
CA TYR A 120 -0.10 8.02 24.51
C TYR A 120 -1.09 8.48 25.58
N ALA A 121 -1.80 7.52 26.17
CA ALA A 121 -2.66 7.75 27.32
C ALA A 121 -2.12 6.95 28.51
N GLY A 122 -1.64 7.64 29.55
CA GLY A 122 -1.01 7.02 30.71
C GLY A 122 0.45 6.60 30.47
N ASP A 123 1.29 6.77 31.48
CA ASP A 123 2.75 6.69 31.31
C ASP A 123 3.30 5.28 31.02
N THR A 124 2.52 4.22 31.31
CA THR A 124 2.95 2.82 31.10
C THR A 124 3.26 2.51 29.64
N ASN A 125 2.52 3.10 28.70
CA ASN A 125 2.67 2.85 27.26
C ASN A 125 3.28 4.04 26.52
N ARG A 126 3.96 4.94 27.24
CA ARG A 126 4.53 6.16 26.66
C ARG A 126 5.59 5.93 25.59
N ASP A 127 6.28 4.79 25.64
CA ASP A 127 7.31 4.41 24.68
C ASP A 127 6.78 3.41 23.62
N LYS A 128 5.46 3.24 23.51
CA LYS A 128 4.83 2.35 22.54
C LYS A 128 4.09 3.12 21.45
N TRP A 129 4.20 2.63 20.22
CA TRP A 129 3.70 3.31 19.03
C TRP A 129 2.82 2.42 18.18
N LEU A 130 1.73 3.00 17.69
CA LEU A 130 0.92 2.45 16.60
C LEU A 130 0.94 3.47 15.46
N ILE A 131 1.53 3.08 14.33
CA ILE A 131 1.62 3.90 13.12
C ILE A 131 0.80 3.21 12.04
N VAL A 132 -0.26 3.86 11.57
CA VAL A 132 -1.22 3.30 10.60
C VAL A 132 -1.08 4.01 9.25
N LEU A 133 -0.80 3.25 8.20
CA LEU A 133 -0.90 3.71 6.82
C LEU A 133 -2.31 3.47 6.28
N ASN A 134 -2.95 4.53 5.79
CA ASN A 134 -4.28 4.40 5.21
C ASN A 134 -4.25 3.68 3.85
N GLY A 135 -5.34 2.98 3.58
CA GLY A 135 -5.65 2.42 2.26
C GLY A 135 -6.31 3.44 1.32
N GLY A 136 -6.58 3.01 0.09
CA GLY A 136 -7.41 3.81 -0.82
C GLY A 136 -7.20 3.57 -2.32
N GLY A 137 -6.87 2.36 -2.78
CA GLY A 137 -6.71 2.09 -4.22
C GLY A 137 -5.41 2.64 -4.82
N GLY A 138 -5.28 2.57 -6.14
CA GLY A 138 -4.14 3.14 -6.86
C GLY A 138 -4.48 3.51 -8.29
N CYS A 139 -3.48 3.98 -9.02
CA CYS A 139 -3.53 4.13 -10.47
C CYS A 139 -2.11 4.04 -11.04
N ASP A 140 -1.95 3.53 -12.27
CA ASP A 140 -0.64 3.37 -12.92
C ASP A 140 -0.57 4.08 -14.27
N THR A 141 -1.70 4.22 -14.96
CA THR A 141 -1.78 4.92 -16.23
C THR A 141 -2.42 6.30 -16.09
N GLY A 142 -2.10 7.22 -17.01
CA GLY A 142 -2.75 8.53 -17.05
C GLY A 142 -4.28 8.44 -17.15
N GLU A 143 -4.81 7.44 -17.85
CA GLU A 143 -6.25 7.22 -17.95
C GLU A 143 -6.85 6.79 -16.61
N GLU A 144 -6.23 5.84 -15.91
CA GLU A 144 -6.68 5.40 -14.58
C GLU A 144 -6.59 6.53 -13.56
N CYS A 145 -5.50 7.29 -13.56
CA CYS A 145 -5.33 8.40 -12.62
C CYS A 145 -6.34 9.52 -12.91
N ALA A 146 -6.69 9.78 -14.17
CA ALA A 146 -7.73 10.74 -14.52
C ALA A 146 -9.12 10.27 -14.08
N LYS A 147 -9.47 9.00 -14.33
CA LYS A 147 -10.72 8.38 -13.85
C LYS A 147 -10.82 8.41 -12.34
N ARG A 148 -9.74 8.04 -11.66
CA ARG A 148 -9.59 8.09 -10.20
C ARG A 148 -9.78 9.50 -9.68
N TRP A 149 -9.10 10.49 -10.24
CA TRP A 149 -9.27 11.89 -9.83
C TRP A 149 -10.73 12.36 -9.99
N CYS A 150 -11.36 12.01 -11.10
CA CYS A 150 -12.74 12.39 -11.40
C CYS A 150 -13.83 11.55 -10.71
N GLY A 151 -13.46 10.45 -10.02
CA GLY A 151 -14.42 9.50 -9.47
C GLY A 151 -15.33 8.86 -10.53
N VAL A 152 -14.78 8.56 -11.72
CA VAL A 152 -15.50 7.94 -12.84
C VAL A 152 -15.03 6.51 -13.03
N ASP A 153 -15.97 5.56 -13.12
CA ASP A 153 -15.68 4.13 -13.25
C ASP A 153 -14.68 3.62 -12.22
N THR A 154 -14.78 4.13 -10.98
CA THR A 154 -13.91 3.75 -9.87
C THR A 154 -14.60 3.86 -8.52
N ASN A 155 -14.10 3.11 -7.53
CA ASN A 155 -14.51 3.18 -6.13
C ASN A 155 -13.78 4.29 -5.35
N PHE A 156 -12.91 5.04 -6.00
CA PHE A 156 -12.06 6.05 -5.39
C PHE A 156 -12.27 7.43 -6.03
N ASN A 157 -11.75 8.47 -5.40
CA ASN A 157 -11.84 9.83 -5.92
C ASN A 157 -10.60 10.66 -5.52
N ALA A 158 -10.58 11.94 -5.87
CA ALA A 158 -9.49 12.86 -5.54
C ALA A 158 -9.15 12.98 -4.04
N ASP A 159 -10.05 12.60 -3.12
CA ASP A 159 -9.76 12.59 -1.67
C ASP A 159 -8.61 11.63 -1.32
N ASN A 160 -8.35 10.60 -2.14
CA ASN A 160 -7.21 9.69 -2.02
C ASN A 160 -6.04 10.05 -2.96
N MET A 161 -6.03 11.28 -3.48
CA MET A 161 -4.99 11.83 -4.37
C MET A 161 -4.53 13.24 -3.97
N SER A 162 -5.21 13.85 -2.98
CA SER A 162 -4.96 15.22 -2.51
C SER A 162 -5.26 15.34 -1.03
N THR A 163 -4.54 16.23 -0.36
CA THR A 163 -4.83 16.66 1.03
C THR A 163 -5.45 18.04 1.11
N ALA A 164 -5.76 18.68 -0.03
CA ALA A 164 -6.34 20.02 -0.07
C ALA A 164 -7.68 20.12 0.72
N ASN A 165 -8.44 19.02 0.76
CA ASN A 165 -9.71 18.91 1.49
C ASN A 165 -9.59 18.16 2.83
N ALA A 166 -8.38 17.80 3.26
CA ALA A 166 -8.18 17.03 4.48
C ALA A 166 -8.58 17.85 5.72
N SER A 167 -9.31 17.26 6.66
CA SER A 167 -9.78 17.93 7.88
C SER A 167 -8.61 18.28 8.81
N ASN A 168 -8.78 19.28 9.68
CA ASN A 168 -7.78 19.64 10.72
C ASN A 168 -7.64 18.58 11.84
N GLY A 169 -8.54 17.59 11.87
CA GLY A 169 -8.48 16.46 12.78
C GLY A 169 -9.44 15.36 12.36
N VAL A 170 -9.16 14.14 12.81
CA VAL A 170 -9.95 12.93 12.51
C VAL A 170 -10.31 12.18 13.79
N GLY A 171 -11.32 11.32 13.72
CA GLY A 171 -11.68 10.40 14.80
C GLY A 171 -10.62 9.30 14.99
N GLY A 172 -10.86 8.39 15.94
CA GLY A 172 -10.05 7.19 16.12
C GLY A 172 -10.95 5.98 16.32
N GLY A 173 -11.12 5.17 15.28
CA GLY A 173 -11.94 3.96 15.31
C GLY A 173 -11.10 2.69 15.14
N GLY A 174 -11.71 1.53 15.41
CA GLY A 174 -11.06 0.23 15.25
C GLY A 174 -9.80 0.11 16.12
N ILE A 175 -8.66 -0.24 15.52
CA ILE A 175 -7.39 -0.37 16.24
C ILE A 175 -6.88 0.97 16.81
N LEU A 176 -7.39 2.10 16.31
CA LEU A 176 -7.12 3.44 16.85
C LEU A 176 -8.12 3.86 17.94
N ALA A 177 -9.06 3.01 18.38
CA ALA A 177 -10.00 3.38 19.43
C ALA A 177 -9.35 3.33 20.82
N ARG A 178 -9.63 4.30 21.71
CA ARG A 178 -9.25 4.24 23.15
C ARG A 178 -10.27 3.38 23.93
N GLU A 179 -10.54 2.17 23.46
CA GLU A 179 -11.55 1.25 24.03
C GLU A 179 -10.90 0.14 24.87
N ALA A 180 -11.58 -0.29 25.93
CA ALA A 180 -11.11 -1.41 26.75
C ALA A 180 -11.01 -2.70 25.90
N GLY A 181 -9.90 -3.42 26.05
CA GLY A 181 -9.63 -4.64 25.28
C GLY A 181 -8.88 -4.41 23.96
N ASN A 182 -8.80 -3.17 23.45
CA ASN A 182 -7.89 -2.85 22.35
C ASN A 182 -6.44 -2.81 22.88
N PRO A 183 -5.52 -3.68 22.43
CA PRO A 183 -4.15 -3.75 22.93
C PRO A 183 -3.32 -2.49 22.63
N PHE A 184 -3.77 -1.67 21.67
CA PHE A 184 -3.10 -0.44 21.25
C PHE A 184 -3.77 0.80 21.83
N ALA A 185 -4.82 0.63 22.64
CA ALA A 185 -5.65 1.70 23.14
C ALA A 185 -4.80 2.82 23.73
N ASP A 186 -3.72 2.53 24.46
CA ASP A 186 -2.96 3.54 25.20
C ASP A 186 -1.66 4.01 24.52
N TYR A 187 -1.38 3.58 23.30
CA TYR A 187 -0.11 3.89 22.61
C TYR A 187 -0.07 5.33 22.10
N ASN A 188 1.11 5.82 21.75
CA ASN A 188 1.25 6.91 20.78
C ASN A 188 0.65 6.46 19.46
N GLN A 189 -0.20 7.28 18.85
CA GLN A 189 -0.93 6.86 17.67
C GLN A 189 -0.77 7.88 16.55
N VAL A 190 -0.42 7.36 15.38
CA VAL A 190 -0.22 8.12 14.14
C VAL A 190 -1.03 7.44 13.05
N GLU A 191 -1.83 8.22 12.32
CA GLU A 191 -2.55 7.79 11.13
C GLU A 191 -2.06 8.64 9.94
N VAL A 192 -1.52 8.01 8.90
CA VAL A 192 -0.97 8.72 7.74
C VAL A 192 -1.97 8.65 6.61
N ARG A 193 -2.39 9.83 6.11
CA ARG A 193 -3.35 9.91 5.02
C ARG A 193 -2.68 9.49 3.72
N TYR A 194 -3.31 8.54 3.03
CA TYR A 194 -2.86 8.11 1.72
C TYR A 194 -3.35 9.04 0.61
N CYS A 195 -2.42 9.59 -0.16
CA CYS A 195 -2.69 10.52 -1.25
C CYS A 195 -1.77 10.36 -2.47
N THR A 196 -1.05 9.24 -2.56
CA THR A 196 0.05 9.05 -3.53
C THR A 196 -0.27 8.00 -4.60
N SER A 197 -1.35 7.23 -4.46
CA SER A 197 -1.85 6.26 -5.49
C SER A 197 -0.87 5.14 -5.91
N ASP A 198 0.19 4.92 -5.14
CA ASP A 198 1.35 4.07 -5.45
C ASP A 198 1.70 3.07 -4.32
N ALA A 199 0.76 2.74 -3.45
CA ALA A 199 0.94 1.76 -2.37
C ALA A 199 2.09 2.09 -1.41
N TRP A 200 2.39 3.37 -1.21
CA TRP A 200 3.49 3.85 -0.37
C TRP A 200 4.89 3.47 -0.89
N ALA A 201 5.01 3.21 -2.20
CA ALA A 201 6.24 2.71 -2.80
C ALA A 201 6.85 3.67 -3.83
N GLY A 202 6.08 4.57 -4.42
CA GLY A 202 6.52 5.43 -5.53
C GLY A 202 7.57 6.48 -5.13
N ARG A 203 8.49 6.76 -6.06
CA ARG A 203 9.49 7.86 -6.02
C ARG A 203 9.43 8.75 -7.28
N GLY A 204 8.37 8.63 -8.06
CA GLY A 204 8.13 9.35 -9.30
C GLY A 204 7.66 10.76 -9.01
N MET A 205 8.45 11.77 -9.36
CA MET A 205 8.06 13.17 -9.18
C MET A 205 7.80 13.81 -10.52
N ALA A 206 6.72 14.61 -10.62
CA ALA A 206 6.36 15.32 -11.85
C ALA A 206 6.28 14.40 -13.09
N VAL A 207 5.73 13.19 -12.90
CA VAL A 207 5.51 12.22 -13.98
C VAL A 207 4.54 12.82 -14.98
N THR A 208 5.00 13.03 -16.21
CA THR A 208 4.18 13.58 -17.29
C THR A 208 3.42 12.46 -17.99
N THR A 209 2.10 12.57 -18.04
CA THR A 209 1.25 11.59 -18.71
C THR A 209 0.14 12.23 -19.51
N THR A 210 -0.41 11.49 -20.47
CA THR A 210 -1.57 11.87 -21.28
C THR A 210 -2.76 10.98 -20.93
N ALA A 211 -3.96 11.55 -20.94
CA ALA A 211 -5.21 10.84 -20.67
C ALA A 211 -6.37 11.46 -21.48
N MET A 212 -7.50 10.77 -21.55
CA MET A 212 -8.75 11.43 -21.88
C MET A 212 -9.38 11.97 -20.60
N ASP A 213 -9.84 13.22 -20.63
CA ASP A 213 -10.67 13.77 -19.58
C ASP A 213 -11.98 12.95 -19.49
N PRO A 214 -12.26 12.29 -18.36
CA PRO A 214 -13.41 11.39 -18.23
C PRO A 214 -14.78 12.08 -18.36
N LYS A 215 -14.85 13.41 -18.25
CA LYS A 215 -16.11 14.18 -18.36
C LYS A 215 -16.32 14.77 -19.74
N THR A 216 -15.25 15.20 -20.41
CA THR A 216 -15.35 15.89 -21.71
C THR A 216 -14.89 15.05 -22.89
N GLY A 217 -14.13 13.98 -22.65
CA GLY A 217 -13.48 13.17 -23.68
C GLY A 217 -12.29 13.85 -24.35
N ALA A 218 -11.87 15.03 -23.89
CA ALA A 218 -10.74 15.75 -24.45
C ALA A 218 -9.42 15.10 -24.05
N THR A 219 -8.45 15.00 -24.97
CA THR A 219 -7.09 14.58 -24.62
C THR A 219 -6.40 15.69 -23.82
N VAL A 220 -5.91 15.35 -22.63
CA VAL A 220 -5.19 16.24 -21.73
C VAL A 220 -3.82 15.66 -21.40
N THR A 221 -2.84 16.54 -21.16
CA THR A 221 -1.53 16.17 -20.61
C THR A 221 -1.37 16.86 -19.26
N TYR A 222 -0.90 16.12 -18.27
CA TYR A 222 -0.70 16.62 -16.92
C TYR A 222 0.51 15.96 -16.26
N GLN A 223 0.99 16.62 -15.21
CA GLN A 223 2.01 16.07 -14.32
C GLN A 223 1.36 15.57 -13.03
N ILE A 224 1.90 14.47 -12.49
CA ILE A 224 1.44 13.82 -11.26
C ILE A 224 2.63 13.34 -10.44
N HIS A 225 2.55 13.39 -9.11
CA HIS A 225 3.53 12.72 -8.24
C HIS A 225 3.06 11.31 -7.88
N PHE A 226 4.00 10.36 -7.78
CA PHE A 226 3.86 9.08 -7.08
C PHE A 226 4.99 9.06 -6.05
N ALA A 227 4.72 9.62 -4.86
CA ALA A 227 5.73 9.94 -3.87
C ALA A 227 5.57 9.16 -2.55
N GLY A 228 4.88 8.01 -2.57
CA GLY A 228 4.56 7.22 -1.39
C GLY A 228 5.77 6.88 -0.52
N ALA A 229 6.89 6.53 -1.15
CA ALA A 229 8.16 6.29 -0.46
C ALA A 229 8.70 7.54 0.24
N HIS A 230 8.64 8.70 -0.43
CA HIS A 230 9.06 9.98 0.16
C HIS A 230 8.16 10.41 1.32
N VAL A 231 6.86 10.12 1.23
CA VAL A 231 5.93 10.36 2.35
C VAL A 231 6.29 9.46 3.52
N TYR A 232 6.53 8.17 3.29
CA TYR A 232 6.98 7.25 4.33
C TYR A 232 8.27 7.74 5.02
N GLU A 233 9.30 8.10 4.25
CA GLU A 233 10.57 8.64 4.76
C GLU A 233 10.33 9.89 5.63
N ALA A 234 9.52 10.84 5.15
CA ALA A 234 9.22 12.08 5.85
C ALA A 234 8.42 11.86 7.14
N VAL A 235 7.49 10.89 7.16
CA VAL A 235 6.78 10.52 8.39
C VAL A 235 7.76 9.97 9.40
N MET A 236 8.63 9.02 9.03
CA MET A 236 9.59 8.45 9.96
C MET A 236 10.55 9.52 10.50
N ALA A 237 11.10 10.38 9.64
CA ALA A 237 11.94 11.51 10.06
C ALA A 237 11.19 12.45 11.02
N THR A 238 9.91 12.72 10.76
CA THR A 238 9.08 13.57 11.64
C THR A 238 8.89 12.94 13.02
N LEU A 239 8.60 11.64 13.09
CA LEU A 239 8.37 10.95 14.37
C LEU A 239 9.67 10.75 15.16
N ARG A 240 10.80 10.61 14.45
CA ARG A 240 12.16 10.55 15.01
C ARG A 240 12.79 11.92 15.30
N GLN A 241 12.04 13.00 15.08
CA GLN A 241 12.52 14.38 15.27
C GLN A 241 13.79 14.70 14.47
N ASP A 242 13.98 14.02 13.34
CA ASP A 242 15.12 14.19 12.45
C ASP A 242 14.88 15.38 11.49
N GLY A 243 15.66 16.43 11.67
CA GLY A 243 15.55 17.67 10.90
C GLY A 243 14.31 18.52 11.21
N VAL A 244 13.43 18.08 12.12
CA VAL A 244 12.21 18.79 12.51
C VAL A 244 11.94 18.66 14.02
N PRO A 245 11.30 19.66 14.68
CA PRO A 245 11.01 19.57 16.10
C PRO A 245 9.95 18.51 16.41
N ALA A 246 9.91 18.07 17.67
CA ALA A 246 8.86 17.21 18.20
C ALA A 246 7.45 17.73 17.86
N LEU A 247 6.58 16.81 17.46
CA LEU A 247 5.17 17.10 17.27
C LEU A 247 4.52 17.47 18.61
N VAL A 248 3.84 18.61 18.69
CA VAL A 248 3.11 19.05 19.90
C VAL A 248 1.61 18.88 19.70
N TYR A 249 1.01 18.03 20.51
CA TYR A 249 -0.43 17.83 20.57
C TYR A 249 -1.07 18.97 21.39
N ARG A 250 -1.81 19.82 20.68
CA ARG A 250 -2.26 21.13 21.19
C ARG A 250 -3.26 21.02 22.33
N ARG A 251 -4.12 20.00 22.33
CA ARG A 251 -5.18 19.85 23.33
C ARG A 251 -4.61 19.77 24.76
N ASP A 252 -3.52 19.03 24.91
CA ASP A 252 -2.92 18.71 26.20
C ASP A 252 -1.53 19.37 26.37
N ASN A 253 -1.12 20.21 25.41
CA ASN A 253 0.22 20.81 25.29
C ASN A 253 1.35 19.79 25.49
N MET A 254 1.20 18.63 24.85
CA MET A 254 2.05 17.47 25.08
C MET A 254 2.90 17.21 23.84
N ALA A 255 4.22 17.19 24.02
CA ALA A 255 5.12 16.73 22.97
C ALA A 255 4.96 15.22 22.80
N MET A 256 4.89 14.77 21.55
CA MET A 256 5.07 13.35 21.22
C MET A 256 6.49 12.94 21.64
N PRO A 257 6.67 11.74 22.21
CA PRO A 257 7.99 11.16 22.43
C PRO A 257 8.79 11.05 21.12
N ASP A 258 10.09 10.83 21.23
CA ASP A 258 10.92 10.46 20.08
C ASP A 258 10.65 8.99 19.70
N LEU A 259 10.47 8.71 18.42
CA LEU A 259 10.31 7.33 17.94
C LEU A 259 11.59 6.50 18.15
N ASP A 260 12.78 7.13 18.17
CA ASP A 260 14.04 6.43 18.46
C ASP A 260 14.12 5.91 19.90
N ASP A 261 13.31 6.47 20.79
CA ASP A 261 13.18 6.02 22.18
C ASP A 261 12.15 4.90 22.38
N ALA A 262 11.47 4.46 21.32
CA ALA A 262 10.42 3.46 21.42
C ALA A 262 10.92 2.14 22.05
N ALA A 263 10.03 1.49 22.82
CA ALA A 263 10.16 0.12 23.27
C ALA A 263 9.45 -0.85 22.33
N GLU A 264 8.35 -0.41 21.71
CA GLU A 264 7.54 -1.21 20.79
C GLU A 264 6.92 -0.33 19.71
N VAL A 265 6.97 -0.80 18.46
CA VAL A 265 6.32 -0.15 17.31
C VAL A 265 5.47 -1.18 16.58
N VAL A 266 4.17 -0.91 16.49
CA VAL A 266 3.24 -1.62 15.61
C VAL A 266 3.03 -0.77 14.37
N PHE A 267 3.52 -1.24 13.23
CA PHE A 267 3.36 -0.61 11.94
C PHE A 267 2.26 -1.31 11.16
N ALA A 268 1.11 -0.64 11.06
CA ALA A 268 -0.13 -1.21 10.57
C ALA A 268 -0.59 -0.55 9.28
N GLY A 269 -1.40 -1.26 8.50
CA GLY A 269 -2.00 -0.69 7.31
C GLY A 269 -3.00 -1.65 6.67
N GLY A 270 -4.00 -1.08 6.02
CA GLY A 270 -5.00 -1.85 5.28
C GLY A 270 -5.04 -1.48 3.80
N SER A 271 -5.35 -2.45 2.93
CA SER A 271 -5.42 -2.23 1.48
C SER A 271 -4.08 -1.70 0.94
N ALA A 272 -4.07 -0.56 0.25
CA ALA A 272 -2.84 0.15 -0.15
C ALA A 272 -1.85 0.35 1.02
N GLY A 273 -2.37 0.65 2.22
CA GLY A 273 -1.56 0.80 3.43
C GLY A 273 -0.96 -0.52 3.89
N GLY A 274 -1.65 -1.65 3.68
CA GLY A 274 -1.12 -2.98 3.94
C GLY A 274 0.04 -3.32 3.00
N ALA A 275 -0.09 -2.99 1.71
CA ALA A 275 1.04 -3.05 0.77
C ALA A 275 2.19 -2.12 1.22
N GLY A 276 1.87 -0.93 1.72
CA GLY A 276 2.85 -0.01 2.29
C GLY A 276 3.59 -0.57 3.50
N VAL A 277 2.91 -1.33 4.38
CA VAL A 277 3.56 -2.08 5.45
C VAL A 277 4.51 -3.12 4.88
N ILE A 278 4.04 -3.96 3.95
CA ILE A 278 4.87 -5.02 3.34
C ILE A 278 6.14 -4.43 2.71
N ASN A 279 6.03 -3.34 1.94
CA ASN A 279 7.17 -2.75 1.22
C ASN A 279 8.17 -1.98 2.11
N ASN A 280 7.82 -1.70 3.38
CA ASN A 280 8.60 -0.79 4.22
C ASN A 280 8.84 -1.30 5.66
N LEU A 281 8.33 -2.47 6.04
CA LEU A 281 8.42 -2.96 7.42
C LEU A 281 9.86 -3.24 7.84
N ASP A 282 10.63 -3.96 7.01
CA ASP A 282 12.02 -4.30 7.34
C ASP A 282 12.90 -3.04 7.36
N ARG A 283 12.66 -2.11 6.44
CA ARG A 283 13.29 -0.78 6.44
C ARG A 283 13.01 -0.01 7.73
N LEU A 284 11.79 -0.07 8.28
CA LEU A 284 11.48 0.55 9.57
C LEU A 284 12.23 -0.14 10.70
N ALA A 285 12.27 -1.48 10.70
CA ALA A 285 12.97 -2.24 11.71
C ALA A 285 14.48 -1.93 11.69
N ASP A 286 15.11 -1.87 10.52
CA ASP A 286 16.52 -1.49 10.37
C ASP A 286 16.79 -0.07 10.85
N MET A 287 15.97 0.89 10.42
CA MET A 287 16.09 2.28 10.85
C MET A 287 16.09 2.42 12.37
N LEU A 288 15.23 1.67 13.08
CA LEU A 288 15.12 1.74 14.54
C LEU A 288 16.12 0.84 15.27
N ARG A 289 16.67 -0.20 14.61
CA ARG A 289 17.76 -1.04 15.14
C ARG A 289 19.07 -0.27 15.29
N GLU A 290 19.27 0.79 14.52
CA GLU A 290 20.42 1.70 14.65
C GLU A 290 20.33 2.62 15.88
N GLY A 291 19.12 2.79 16.43
CA GLY A 291 18.88 3.56 17.66
C GLY A 291 19.36 2.87 18.93
N SER A 292 19.41 3.63 20.04
CA SER A 292 19.91 3.14 21.33
C SER A 292 18.99 2.11 22.00
N ASN A 293 17.67 2.19 21.78
CA ASN A 293 16.68 1.38 22.50
C ASN A 293 16.27 0.11 21.74
N LYS A 294 16.53 0.02 20.43
CA LYS A 294 16.23 -1.15 19.57
C LYS A 294 14.83 -1.74 19.84
N PRO A 295 13.75 -1.02 19.51
CA PRO A 295 12.39 -1.44 19.82
C PRO A 295 12.05 -2.80 19.21
N VAL A 296 11.04 -3.45 19.78
CA VAL A 296 10.36 -4.53 19.07
C VAL A 296 9.46 -3.93 18.00
N VAL A 297 9.76 -4.19 16.73
CA VAL A 297 8.96 -3.75 15.59
C VAL A 297 8.08 -4.90 15.11
N ARG A 298 6.79 -4.62 14.88
CA ARG A 298 5.80 -5.59 14.38
C ARG A 298 4.97 -5.00 13.24
N GLY A 299 4.80 -5.76 12.17
CA GLY A 299 3.86 -5.43 11.09
C GLY A 299 2.43 -5.88 11.39
N PHE A 300 1.44 -5.08 11.00
CA PHE A 300 0.04 -5.49 10.95
C PHE A 300 -0.53 -5.20 9.56
N VAL A 301 -0.60 -6.26 8.75
CA VAL A 301 -0.97 -6.20 7.33
C VAL A 301 -2.44 -6.59 7.18
N GLU A 302 -3.26 -5.69 6.63
CA GLU A 302 -4.68 -5.94 6.44
C GLU A 302 -5.17 -5.80 4.99
N ALA A 303 -6.16 -6.61 4.60
CA ALA A 303 -7.00 -6.39 3.41
C ALA A 303 -6.21 -6.15 2.11
N ILE A 304 -5.08 -6.84 1.97
CA ILE A 304 -4.24 -6.84 0.76
C ILE A 304 -3.80 -8.25 0.34
N VAL A 305 -3.84 -9.21 1.27
CA VAL A 305 -3.43 -10.60 1.07
C VAL A 305 -4.57 -11.40 0.46
N GLY A 306 -4.31 -12.00 -0.70
CA GLY A 306 -5.23 -12.85 -1.45
C GLY A 306 -4.66 -14.25 -1.74
N PRO A 307 -5.17 -14.94 -2.77
CA PRO A 307 -4.64 -16.23 -3.23
C PRO A 307 -3.17 -16.14 -3.64
N ASP A 308 -2.46 -17.25 -3.55
CA ASP A 308 -1.14 -17.39 -4.19
C ASP A 308 -1.29 -17.24 -5.72
N ARG A 309 -0.77 -16.12 -6.23
CA ARG A 309 -0.90 -15.72 -7.63
C ARG A 309 -0.12 -16.62 -8.58
N SER A 310 0.91 -17.31 -8.08
CA SER A 310 1.69 -18.27 -8.86
C SER A 310 0.88 -19.55 -9.17
N LEU A 311 -0.20 -19.81 -8.40
CA LEU A 311 -1.05 -20.99 -8.52
C LEU A 311 -2.37 -20.73 -9.25
N LEU A 312 -2.61 -19.51 -9.74
CA LEU A 312 -3.80 -19.16 -10.52
C LEU A 312 -3.60 -19.49 -12.02
N GLY A 313 -4.70 -19.68 -12.73
CA GLY A 313 -4.71 -19.79 -14.18
C GLY A 313 -4.97 -18.45 -14.86
N TYR A 314 -4.24 -18.19 -15.94
CA TYR A 314 -4.16 -16.88 -16.61
C TYR A 314 -4.77 -16.88 -18.02
N ASP A 315 -4.97 -18.06 -18.64
CA ASP A 315 -5.38 -18.18 -20.05
C ASP A 315 -6.70 -17.48 -20.37
N SER A 316 -7.62 -17.43 -19.41
CA SER A 316 -8.92 -16.77 -19.58
C SER A 316 -8.88 -15.28 -19.29
N ALA A 317 -7.79 -14.77 -18.73
CA ALA A 317 -7.72 -13.41 -18.23
C ALA A 317 -7.74 -12.39 -19.37
N THR A 318 -8.39 -11.25 -19.14
CA THR A 318 -8.55 -10.17 -20.13
C THR A 318 -7.18 -9.67 -20.60
N PHE A 319 -6.24 -9.47 -19.68
CA PHE A 319 -4.90 -9.00 -20.01
C PHE A 319 -4.05 -10.06 -20.73
N CYS A 320 -4.31 -11.36 -20.54
CA CYS A 320 -3.72 -12.41 -21.36
C CYS A 320 -4.21 -12.30 -22.81
N LYS A 321 -5.53 -12.17 -23.01
CA LYS A 321 -6.14 -12.06 -24.35
C LYS A 321 -5.76 -10.79 -25.10
N GLU A 322 -5.61 -9.68 -24.38
CA GLU A 322 -5.36 -8.36 -24.97
C GLU A 322 -3.88 -8.02 -25.11
N ASN A 323 -3.03 -8.52 -24.20
CA ASN A 323 -1.63 -8.09 -24.08
C ASN A 323 -0.63 -9.27 -24.00
N GLU A 324 -1.08 -10.50 -24.21
CA GLU A 324 -0.25 -11.72 -24.16
C GLU A 324 0.42 -11.97 -22.80
N LEU A 325 -0.09 -11.34 -21.73
CA LEU A 325 0.38 -11.49 -20.36
C LEU A 325 -0.26 -12.74 -19.71
N CYS A 326 0.10 -13.92 -20.21
CA CYS A 326 -0.62 -15.18 -19.93
C CYS A 326 0.00 -16.08 -18.85
N SER A 327 0.88 -15.55 -17.99
CA SER A 327 1.42 -16.29 -16.86
C SER A 327 1.81 -15.34 -15.73
N TYR A 328 1.99 -15.91 -14.54
CA TYR A 328 2.49 -15.19 -13.35
C TYR A 328 3.80 -14.44 -13.67
N GLU A 329 4.80 -15.15 -14.20
CA GLU A 329 6.10 -14.57 -14.52
C GLU A 329 6.00 -13.44 -15.54
N VAL A 330 5.24 -13.64 -16.63
CA VAL A 330 5.10 -12.61 -17.67
C VAL A 330 4.38 -11.37 -17.14
N LEU A 331 3.33 -11.55 -16.34
CA LEU A 331 2.59 -10.46 -15.72
C LEU A 331 3.50 -9.63 -14.80
N TYR A 332 4.20 -10.30 -13.87
CA TYR A 332 5.01 -9.61 -12.88
C TYR A 332 6.31 -9.03 -13.42
N LYS A 333 6.91 -9.63 -14.46
CA LYS A 333 7.99 -8.96 -15.23
C LYS A 333 7.48 -7.67 -15.87
N GLY A 334 6.25 -7.64 -16.38
CA GLY A 334 5.62 -6.45 -16.93
C GLY A 334 5.40 -5.36 -15.87
N ILE A 335 4.91 -5.74 -14.68
CA ILE A 335 4.73 -4.84 -13.54
C ILE A 335 6.09 -4.27 -13.10
N TYR A 336 7.08 -5.13 -12.90
CA TYR A 336 8.44 -4.75 -12.53
C TYR A 336 9.02 -3.73 -13.51
N ALA A 337 8.94 -4.00 -14.81
CA ALA A 337 9.47 -3.12 -15.84
C ALA A 337 8.81 -1.72 -15.82
N ARG A 338 7.50 -1.64 -15.52
CA ARG A 338 6.80 -0.35 -15.42
C ARG A 338 7.15 0.41 -14.15
N GLN A 339 7.17 -0.30 -13.02
CA GLN A 339 7.41 0.32 -11.74
C GLN A 339 8.86 0.79 -11.59
N THR A 340 9.80 0.19 -12.32
CA THR A 340 11.20 0.63 -12.36
C THR A 340 11.54 1.57 -13.51
N ALA A 341 10.60 1.83 -14.44
CA ALA A 341 10.86 2.65 -15.61
C ALA A 341 11.22 4.10 -15.24
N GLU A 342 12.21 4.64 -15.94
CA GLU A 342 12.52 6.07 -15.89
C GLU A 342 11.31 6.90 -16.36
N GLY A 343 11.02 7.97 -15.64
CA GLY A 343 9.86 8.82 -15.91
C GLY A 343 8.51 8.24 -15.47
N GLY A 344 8.47 7.04 -14.87
CA GLY A 344 7.28 6.44 -14.27
C GLY A 344 7.22 6.59 -12.74
N GLN A 345 6.53 5.67 -12.06
CA GLN A 345 6.37 5.69 -10.60
C GLN A 345 7.69 5.49 -9.83
N ARG A 346 8.68 4.80 -10.43
CA ARG A 346 9.97 4.46 -9.79
C ARG A 346 9.78 3.86 -8.40
N SER A 347 8.87 2.88 -8.31
CA SER A 347 8.47 2.28 -7.04
C SER A 347 9.58 1.41 -6.49
N TRP A 348 9.95 1.64 -5.24
CA TRP A 348 10.80 0.73 -4.49
C TRP A 348 9.99 -0.43 -3.93
N THR A 349 10.67 -1.43 -3.39
CA THR A 349 10.05 -2.54 -2.66
C THR A 349 10.91 -2.83 -1.43
N ASP A 350 10.72 -3.98 -0.82
CA ASP A 350 11.60 -4.50 0.22
C ASP A 350 13.04 -4.67 -0.31
N ASP A 351 14.00 -4.07 0.40
CA ASP A 351 15.41 -4.00 -0.04
C ASP A 351 16.08 -5.38 0.06
N SER A 352 15.80 -6.16 1.12
CA SER A 352 16.40 -7.48 1.32
C SER A 352 15.95 -8.47 0.25
N CYS A 353 14.71 -8.37 -0.22
CA CYS A 353 14.23 -9.13 -1.37
C CYS A 353 15.09 -8.88 -2.62
N ILE A 354 15.29 -7.60 -2.99
CA ILE A 354 16.06 -7.24 -4.18
C ILE A 354 17.51 -7.69 -4.06
N GLU A 355 18.12 -7.49 -2.88
CA GLU A 355 19.49 -7.90 -2.60
C GLU A 355 19.66 -9.42 -2.66
N TRP A 356 18.73 -10.17 -2.04
CA TRP A 356 18.73 -11.62 -2.05
C TRP A 356 18.61 -12.16 -3.47
N HIS A 357 17.67 -11.66 -4.27
CA HIS A 357 17.48 -12.11 -5.65
C HIS A 357 18.71 -11.79 -6.49
N ARG A 358 19.29 -10.59 -6.40
CA ARG A 358 20.53 -10.25 -7.10
C ARG A 358 21.72 -11.14 -6.74
N ALA A 359 21.79 -11.59 -5.49
CA ALA A 359 22.90 -12.41 -5.01
C ALA A 359 22.72 -13.91 -5.31
N ASN A 360 21.50 -14.42 -5.21
CA ASN A 360 21.21 -15.86 -5.22
C ASN A 360 20.49 -16.32 -6.49
N GLU A 361 19.59 -15.50 -7.05
CA GLU A 361 18.78 -15.83 -8.23
C GLU A 361 18.65 -14.61 -9.19
N PRO A 362 19.74 -14.17 -9.84
CA PRO A 362 19.69 -12.97 -10.68
C PRO A 362 18.65 -13.06 -11.81
N GLY A 363 17.87 -12.00 -12.00
CA GLY A 363 16.80 -11.95 -13.00
C GLY A 363 15.42 -12.34 -12.49
N THR A 364 15.28 -12.68 -11.20
CA THR A 364 13.99 -12.93 -10.53
C THR A 364 13.56 -11.82 -9.57
N GLU A 365 14.21 -10.65 -9.60
CA GLU A 365 13.88 -9.47 -8.77
C GLU A 365 12.43 -8.97 -8.95
N TRP A 366 11.81 -9.28 -10.09
CA TRP A 366 10.40 -8.99 -10.36
C TRP A 366 9.45 -9.66 -9.35
N GLN A 367 9.86 -10.74 -8.68
CA GLN A 367 9.06 -11.40 -7.64
C GLN A 367 8.90 -10.53 -6.39
N CYS A 368 9.85 -9.63 -6.13
CA CYS A 368 9.76 -8.63 -5.05
C CYS A 368 8.62 -7.63 -5.26
N TYR A 369 7.92 -7.70 -6.40
CA TYR A 369 6.76 -6.87 -6.68
C TYR A 369 5.44 -7.60 -6.44
N ASP A 370 5.45 -8.84 -5.94
CA ASP A 370 4.27 -9.54 -5.46
C ASP A 370 4.21 -9.48 -3.92
N PRO A 371 3.21 -8.79 -3.33
CA PRO A 371 3.07 -8.71 -1.88
C PRO A 371 2.99 -10.09 -1.19
N ASN A 372 2.41 -11.11 -1.86
CA ASN A 372 2.34 -12.46 -1.29
C ASN A 372 3.71 -13.15 -1.32
N HIS A 373 4.52 -12.91 -2.36
CA HIS A 373 5.90 -13.43 -2.42
C HIS A 373 6.76 -12.82 -1.33
N LEU A 374 6.65 -11.51 -1.12
CA LEU A 374 7.36 -10.81 -0.05
C LEU A 374 7.03 -11.41 1.32
N LEU A 375 5.73 -11.53 1.65
CA LEU A 375 5.30 -12.11 2.92
C LEU A 375 5.83 -13.53 3.12
N ALA A 376 5.81 -14.37 2.08
CA ALA A 376 6.21 -15.76 2.17
C ALA A 376 7.74 -15.97 2.22
N ASN A 377 8.54 -15.03 1.70
CA ASN A 377 9.97 -15.29 1.44
C ASN A 377 10.95 -14.27 2.03
N HIS A 378 10.54 -13.01 2.20
CA HIS A 378 11.49 -11.90 2.37
C HIS A 378 11.21 -10.98 3.56
N ILE A 379 9.98 -10.90 4.08
CA ILE A 379 9.74 -10.10 5.29
C ILE A 379 10.35 -10.80 6.51
N THR A 380 11.41 -10.23 7.05
CA THR A 380 12.18 -10.76 8.18
C THR A 380 11.70 -10.23 9.53
N THR A 381 11.04 -9.06 9.54
CA THR A 381 10.45 -8.47 10.73
C THR A 381 9.14 -9.17 11.10
N PRO A 382 8.87 -9.46 12.38
CA PRO A 382 7.63 -10.11 12.80
C PRO A 382 6.38 -9.39 12.29
N TYR A 383 5.44 -10.11 11.68
CA TYR A 383 4.22 -9.51 11.16
C TYR A 383 2.96 -10.37 11.40
N PHE A 384 1.81 -9.70 11.42
CA PHE A 384 0.49 -10.31 11.57
C PHE A 384 -0.38 -9.97 10.36
N VAL A 385 -1.03 -10.97 9.79
CA VAL A 385 -1.94 -10.81 8.64
C VAL A 385 -3.38 -10.90 9.09
N ARG A 386 -4.20 -9.91 8.73
CA ARG A 386 -5.66 -10.02 8.79
C ARG A 386 -6.25 -9.85 7.39
N THR A 387 -6.97 -10.84 6.90
CA THR A 387 -7.62 -10.74 5.58
C THR A 387 -9.02 -11.31 5.60
N SER A 388 -9.96 -10.60 5.01
CA SER A 388 -11.31 -11.06 4.77
C SER A 388 -11.28 -12.10 3.64
N LEU A 389 -11.62 -13.36 3.90
CA LEU A 389 -11.52 -14.43 2.89
C LEU A 389 -12.44 -14.19 1.68
N THR A 390 -13.53 -13.46 1.87
CA THR A 390 -14.49 -13.11 0.82
C THR A 390 -14.54 -11.60 0.59
N ASP A 391 -13.42 -10.90 0.82
CA ASP A 391 -13.26 -9.47 0.53
C ASP A 391 -13.78 -9.15 -0.89
N GLN A 392 -14.88 -8.42 -0.98
CA GLN A 392 -15.55 -8.17 -2.25
C GLN A 392 -14.72 -7.32 -3.19
N LEU A 393 -13.96 -6.35 -2.65
CA LEU A 393 -13.16 -5.46 -3.48
C LEU A 393 -11.93 -6.16 -4.03
N LEU A 394 -11.25 -6.97 -3.21
CA LEU A 394 -10.11 -7.74 -3.69
C LEU A 394 -10.59 -8.84 -4.65
N SER A 395 -11.57 -9.65 -4.25
CA SER A 395 -12.03 -10.77 -5.07
C SER A 395 -12.59 -10.32 -6.42
N SER A 396 -13.31 -9.18 -6.50
CA SER A 396 -13.80 -8.67 -7.78
C SER A 396 -12.65 -8.39 -8.76
N ASN A 397 -11.51 -7.87 -8.30
CA ASN A 397 -10.37 -7.63 -9.19
C ASN A 397 -9.84 -8.91 -9.84
N PHE A 398 -9.90 -10.05 -9.14
CA PHE A 398 -9.48 -11.33 -9.70
C PHE A 398 -10.55 -11.96 -10.60
N ILE A 399 -11.83 -11.82 -10.21
CA ILE A 399 -12.95 -12.40 -10.94
C ILE A 399 -13.17 -11.64 -12.27
N ASP A 400 -13.22 -10.31 -12.21
CA ASP A 400 -13.43 -9.44 -13.37
C ASP A 400 -12.25 -9.49 -14.35
N ALA A 401 -11.05 -9.74 -13.82
CA ALA A 401 -9.86 -10.02 -14.61
C ALA A 401 -9.96 -11.30 -15.43
N GLY A 402 -10.80 -12.27 -15.02
CA GLY A 402 -10.95 -13.56 -15.67
C GLY A 402 -9.91 -14.60 -15.25
N PHE A 403 -9.34 -14.50 -14.05
CA PHE A 403 -8.49 -15.56 -13.50
C PHE A 403 -9.28 -16.85 -13.29
N THR A 404 -8.57 -17.97 -13.35
CA THR A 404 -9.10 -19.30 -13.06
C THR A 404 -8.36 -19.95 -11.90
N THR A 405 -8.94 -21.00 -11.33
CA THR A 405 -8.23 -21.93 -10.46
C THR A 405 -7.11 -22.64 -11.22
N ALA A 406 -6.19 -23.31 -10.50
CA ALA A 406 -5.18 -24.19 -11.11
C ALA A 406 -5.78 -25.29 -12.02
N THR A 407 -7.05 -25.65 -11.82
CA THR A 407 -7.78 -26.64 -12.63
C THR A 407 -8.55 -26.02 -13.80
N GLY A 408 -8.38 -24.72 -14.04
CA GLY A 408 -8.99 -24.01 -15.16
C GLY A 408 -10.45 -23.56 -14.94
N GLN A 409 -10.99 -23.67 -13.72
CA GLN A 409 -12.34 -23.18 -13.44
C GLN A 409 -12.34 -21.67 -13.22
N PRO A 410 -13.29 -20.89 -13.77
CA PRO A 410 -13.42 -19.45 -13.49
C PRO A 410 -13.48 -19.19 -12.00
N LEU A 411 -12.70 -18.23 -11.49
CA LEU A 411 -12.79 -17.87 -10.09
C LEU A 411 -14.17 -17.29 -9.77
N THR A 412 -14.83 -17.88 -8.79
CA THR A 412 -15.92 -17.28 -8.00
C THR A 412 -15.36 -16.70 -6.70
N ILE A 413 -16.15 -15.87 -6.00
CA ILE A 413 -15.76 -15.34 -4.68
C ILE A 413 -15.44 -16.45 -3.66
N LEU A 414 -16.11 -17.60 -3.76
CA LEU A 414 -15.84 -18.75 -2.89
C LEU A 414 -14.55 -19.48 -3.27
N GLU A 415 -14.22 -19.57 -4.56
CA GLU A 415 -12.93 -20.13 -4.99
C GLU A 415 -11.78 -19.20 -4.64
N TYR A 416 -11.95 -17.89 -4.83
CA TYR A 416 -11.03 -16.88 -4.31
C TYR A 416 -10.83 -17.06 -2.80
N GLY A 417 -11.90 -17.19 -2.02
CA GLY A 417 -11.81 -17.35 -0.59
C GLY A 417 -11.16 -18.66 -0.15
N ARG A 418 -11.39 -19.77 -0.87
CA ARG A 418 -10.70 -21.05 -0.59
C ARG A 418 -9.22 -20.97 -0.91
N ALA A 419 -8.85 -20.34 -2.02
CA ALA A 419 -7.47 -20.18 -2.42
C ALA A 419 -6.72 -19.21 -1.48
N THR A 420 -7.37 -18.12 -1.05
CA THR A 420 -6.85 -17.21 -0.02
C THR A 420 -6.66 -17.94 1.31
N ALA A 421 -7.66 -18.71 1.75
CA ALA A 421 -7.57 -19.51 2.99
C ALA A 421 -6.44 -20.53 2.94
N ALA A 422 -6.19 -21.16 1.78
CA ALA A 422 -5.07 -22.08 1.59
C ALA A 422 -3.72 -21.36 1.74
N PHE A 423 -3.56 -20.18 1.13
CA PHE A 423 -2.34 -19.38 1.26
C PHE A 423 -2.08 -18.98 2.71
N VAL A 424 -3.05 -18.34 3.37
CA VAL A 424 -2.83 -17.82 4.74
C VAL A 424 -2.73 -18.92 5.80
N ASN A 425 -3.36 -20.08 5.62
CA ASN A 425 -3.13 -21.26 6.48
C ASN A 425 -1.72 -21.83 6.29
N GLY A 426 -1.18 -21.80 5.06
CA GLY A 426 0.14 -22.30 4.73
C GLY A 426 1.27 -21.29 4.98
N LEU A 427 0.96 -20.05 5.37
CA LEU A 427 1.91 -18.95 5.38
C LEU A 427 3.10 -19.19 6.31
N GLN A 428 2.89 -19.68 7.53
CA GLN A 428 3.99 -20.01 8.44
C GLN A 428 4.95 -21.02 7.82
N SER A 429 4.40 -22.09 7.23
CA SER A 429 5.20 -23.12 6.56
C SER A 429 5.88 -22.60 5.29
N ALA A 430 5.31 -21.61 4.60
CA ALA A 430 5.97 -20.94 3.49
C ALA A 430 7.18 -20.14 3.98
N VAL A 431 7.02 -19.35 5.04
CA VAL A 431 8.10 -18.58 5.67
C VAL A 431 9.23 -19.47 6.19
N GLU A 432 8.91 -20.61 6.81
CA GLU A 432 9.93 -21.59 7.26
C GLU A 432 10.79 -22.15 6.12
N ARG A 433 10.31 -22.11 4.87
CA ARG A 433 11.04 -22.55 3.67
C ARG A 433 11.42 -21.38 2.77
N GLY A 434 11.15 -20.15 3.19
CA GLY A 434 11.36 -18.95 2.41
C GLY A 434 12.83 -18.63 2.20
N HIS A 435 13.09 -17.73 1.26
CA HIS A 435 14.44 -17.31 0.88
C HIS A 435 15.27 -16.77 2.05
N GLU A 436 14.64 -16.07 2.99
CA GLU A 436 15.30 -15.45 4.15
C GLU A 436 14.90 -16.09 5.49
N HIS A 437 14.42 -17.35 5.47
CA HIS A 437 13.89 -18.03 6.66
C HIS A 437 14.90 -18.11 7.84
N GLU A 438 16.20 -18.13 7.57
CA GLU A 438 17.25 -18.26 8.60
C GLU A 438 17.28 -17.07 9.58
N VAL A 439 16.83 -15.89 9.15
CA VAL A 439 16.83 -14.67 9.97
C VAL A 439 15.46 -14.35 10.57
N VAL A 440 14.42 -15.12 10.23
CA VAL A 440 13.07 -14.95 10.78
C VAL A 440 12.99 -15.49 12.21
N ALA A 441 12.87 -14.58 13.17
CA ALA A 441 12.80 -14.96 14.60
C ALA A 441 11.39 -15.36 15.07
N VAL A 442 10.33 -14.81 14.44
CA VAL A 442 8.93 -15.04 14.83
C VAL A 442 8.11 -15.28 13.58
N LEU A 443 7.51 -16.46 13.48
CA LEU A 443 6.60 -16.80 12.39
C LEU A 443 5.33 -15.93 12.44
N PRO A 444 4.73 -15.63 11.29
CA PRO A 444 3.62 -14.68 11.23
C PRO A 444 2.34 -15.19 11.88
N GLY A 445 1.57 -14.28 12.48
CA GLY A 445 0.21 -14.55 12.95
C GLY A 445 -0.81 -14.30 11.84
N VAL A 446 -1.97 -14.94 11.92
CA VAL A 446 -3.04 -14.83 10.92
C VAL A 446 -4.42 -14.80 11.59
N PHE A 447 -5.26 -13.85 11.17
CA PHE A 447 -6.69 -13.86 11.44
C PHE A 447 -7.48 -13.67 10.14
N ALA A 448 -8.15 -14.72 9.66
CA ALA A 448 -8.82 -14.69 8.36
C ALA A 448 -10.30 -15.12 8.47
N PRO A 449 -11.20 -14.17 8.77
CA PRO A 449 -12.63 -14.44 8.84
C PRO A 449 -13.25 -14.56 7.44
N SER A 450 -14.36 -15.27 7.34
CA SER A 450 -15.25 -15.15 6.19
C SER A 450 -16.09 -13.88 6.35
N CYS A 451 -15.80 -12.85 5.55
CA CYS A 451 -16.36 -11.51 5.66
C CYS A 451 -16.24 -10.84 4.29
N SER A 452 -17.31 -10.18 3.82
CA SER A 452 -17.33 -9.49 2.53
C SER A 452 -16.58 -8.16 2.54
N THR A 453 -16.37 -7.58 3.72
CA THR A 453 -15.97 -6.18 3.85
C THR A 453 -14.47 -6.00 3.67
N HIS A 454 -14.16 -5.01 2.83
CA HIS A 454 -12.83 -4.54 2.58
C HIS A 454 -12.41 -3.52 3.65
N TYR A 455 -11.19 -3.67 4.17
CA TYR A 455 -10.53 -2.75 5.10
C TYR A 455 -11.32 -2.42 6.37
N THR A 456 -11.00 -3.13 7.46
CA THR A 456 -11.76 -3.08 8.71
C THR A 456 -11.02 -2.44 9.87
N LEU A 457 -9.70 -2.27 9.79
CA LEU A 457 -8.83 -1.78 10.88
C LEU A 457 -9.29 -0.50 11.54
N LEU A 458 -9.97 0.40 10.82
CA LEU A 458 -10.41 1.69 11.33
C LEU A 458 -11.89 1.70 11.76
N GLN A 459 -12.56 0.55 11.72
CA GLN A 459 -13.99 0.40 12.02
C GLN A 459 -14.18 -0.43 13.30
N SER A 460 -14.57 0.21 14.41
CA SER A 460 -14.67 -0.44 15.73
C SER A 460 -15.61 -1.66 15.73
N ASP A 461 -16.76 -1.55 15.07
CA ASP A 461 -17.75 -2.65 15.02
C ASP A 461 -17.19 -3.88 14.31
N LEU A 462 -16.32 -3.72 13.32
CA LEU A 462 -15.74 -4.83 12.57
C LEU A 462 -14.49 -5.42 13.24
N VAL A 463 -13.66 -4.58 13.86
CA VAL A 463 -12.50 -5.04 14.65
C VAL A 463 -12.95 -5.86 15.86
N ASN A 464 -14.00 -5.40 16.56
CA ASN A 464 -14.47 -6.03 17.78
C ASN A 464 -15.60 -7.05 17.56
N GLY A 465 -16.37 -6.94 16.47
CA GLY A 465 -17.58 -7.73 16.24
C GLY A 465 -17.33 -9.10 15.59
N VAL A 466 -16.17 -9.31 14.97
CA VAL A 466 -15.87 -10.53 14.22
C VAL A 466 -15.10 -11.53 15.08
N SER A 467 -15.62 -12.76 15.15
CA SER A 467 -14.93 -13.90 15.76
C SER A 467 -15.02 -15.15 14.88
N ILE A 468 -14.03 -16.03 15.03
CA ILE A 468 -13.96 -17.30 14.29
C ILE A 468 -14.03 -18.45 15.29
N SER A 469 -15.06 -19.28 15.15
CA SER A 469 -15.17 -20.53 15.91
C SER A 469 -14.30 -21.60 15.29
N VAL A 470 -13.33 -22.10 16.06
CA VAL A 470 -12.51 -23.25 15.66
C VAL A 470 -13.21 -24.54 16.09
N ALA A 471 -13.17 -25.58 15.26
CA ALA A 471 -13.85 -26.84 15.55
C ALA A 471 -13.38 -27.44 16.89
N GLY A 472 -14.31 -27.63 17.83
CA GLY A 472 -14.01 -28.16 19.17
C GLY A 472 -13.33 -27.17 20.13
N GLY A 473 -13.16 -25.90 19.74
CA GLY A 473 -12.55 -24.84 20.54
C GLY A 473 -13.46 -23.63 20.78
N PRO A 474 -12.98 -22.61 21.50
CA PRO A 474 -13.70 -21.34 21.65
C PRO A 474 -13.71 -20.54 20.34
N ALA A 475 -14.53 -19.49 20.31
CA ALA A 475 -14.43 -18.47 19.28
C ALA A 475 -13.30 -17.49 19.64
N TYR A 476 -12.45 -17.16 18.68
CA TYR A 476 -11.37 -16.19 18.84
C TYR A 476 -11.72 -14.90 18.10
N THR A 477 -11.52 -13.76 18.75
CA THR A 477 -11.55 -12.44 18.13
C THR A 477 -10.21 -12.11 17.49
N LEU A 478 -10.15 -11.00 16.74
CA LEU A 478 -8.89 -10.48 16.20
C LEU A 478 -7.85 -10.22 17.31
N PHE A 479 -8.26 -9.58 18.41
CA PHE A 479 -7.35 -9.27 19.50
C PHE A 479 -6.94 -10.49 20.32
N ASP A 480 -7.77 -11.54 20.39
CA ASP A 480 -7.32 -12.82 20.97
C ASP A 480 -6.17 -13.43 20.14
N ALA A 481 -6.35 -13.48 18.81
CA ALA A 481 -5.33 -14.01 17.91
C ALA A 481 -4.04 -13.17 17.92
N TRP A 482 -4.17 -11.84 17.91
CA TRP A 482 -3.03 -10.92 18.06
C TRP A 482 -2.31 -11.14 19.39
N ASN A 483 -3.03 -11.17 20.51
CA ASN A 483 -2.41 -11.34 21.82
C ASN A 483 -1.71 -12.69 21.92
N HIS A 484 -2.32 -13.78 21.47
CA HIS A 484 -1.67 -15.11 21.42
C HIS A 484 -0.40 -15.11 20.58
N TRP A 485 -0.40 -14.41 19.44
CA TRP A 485 0.77 -14.29 18.60
C TRP A 485 1.90 -13.53 19.30
N VAL A 486 1.60 -12.39 19.91
CA VAL A 486 2.59 -11.55 20.61
C VAL A 486 3.17 -12.26 21.83
N THR A 487 2.36 -13.01 22.59
CA THR A 487 2.78 -13.66 23.84
C THR A 487 3.25 -15.11 23.65
N GLY A 488 2.94 -15.74 22.51
CA GLY A 488 3.18 -17.16 22.29
C GLY A 488 2.30 -18.08 23.15
N THR A 489 1.18 -17.60 23.68
CA THR A 489 0.38 -18.35 24.68
C THR A 489 -0.81 -19.12 24.11
N GLY A 490 -1.01 -19.11 22.79
CA GLY A 490 -2.18 -19.75 22.18
C GLY A 490 -2.09 -19.82 20.66
N PRO A 491 -3.17 -20.26 20.00
CA PRO A 491 -3.22 -20.32 18.55
C PRO A 491 -3.20 -18.90 17.96
N SER A 492 -2.26 -18.67 17.04
CA SER A 492 -2.05 -17.40 16.34
C SER A 492 -2.44 -17.44 14.87
N VAL A 493 -2.74 -18.62 14.32
CA VAL A 493 -3.28 -18.82 12.96
C VAL A 493 -4.73 -19.25 13.10
N ILE A 494 -5.64 -18.28 12.97
CA ILE A 494 -7.08 -18.48 13.08
C ILE A 494 -7.72 -18.16 11.73
N VAL A 495 -8.16 -19.19 11.01
CA VAL A 495 -8.72 -19.08 9.66
C VAL A 495 -10.06 -19.78 9.60
N THR A 496 -11.04 -19.18 8.94
CA THR A 496 -12.34 -19.82 8.74
C THR A 496 -12.20 -21.05 7.82
N SER A 497 -12.64 -22.21 8.29
CA SER A 497 -12.44 -23.50 7.60
C SER A 497 -13.22 -23.62 6.29
N ALA A 498 -14.38 -22.96 6.18
CA ALA A 498 -15.21 -22.94 4.98
C ALA A 498 -15.64 -21.50 4.66
N PRO A 499 -15.06 -20.87 3.62
CA PRO A 499 -15.47 -19.54 3.17
C PRO A 499 -16.96 -19.51 2.78
N ARG A 500 -17.60 -18.39 3.07
CA ARG A 500 -19.02 -18.08 2.86
C ARG A 500 -19.18 -16.64 2.38
N THR A 501 -20.29 -16.36 1.70
CA THR A 501 -20.59 -15.02 1.15
C THR A 501 -21.48 -14.18 2.07
N ASP A 502 -21.62 -14.56 3.34
CA ASP A 502 -22.40 -13.80 4.30
C ASP A 502 -21.69 -12.48 4.67
N VAL A 503 -22.53 -11.50 5.01
CA VAL A 503 -22.17 -10.19 5.55
C VAL A 503 -21.39 -10.40 6.84
N CYS A 504 -20.41 -9.54 7.15
CA CYS A 504 -19.47 -9.78 8.24
C CYS A 504 -20.20 -9.96 9.57
N PRO A 505 -19.83 -10.93 10.42
CA PRO A 505 -20.41 -11.05 11.75
C PRO A 505 -20.20 -9.74 12.51
N GLY A 506 -21.26 -8.94 12.71
CA GLY A 506 -21.18 -7.61 13.33
C GLY A 506 -21.73 -6.47 12.49
N GLU A 507 -21.84 -6.62 11.17
CA GLU A 507 -22.60 -5.70 10.30
C GLU A 507 -24.10 -5.95 10.54
N ARG A 508 -24.73 -5.13 11.40
CA ARG A 508 -26.17 -5.16 11.66
C ARG A 508 -26.92 -4.17 10.80
#